data_AF-A0A1A8LPE5-F1
#
_entry.id   AF-A0A1A8LPE5-F1
#
_cell.length_a   1.000
_cell.length_b   1.000
_cell.length_c   1.000
_cell.angle_alpha   90.00
_cell.angle_beta   90.00
_cell.angle_gamma   90.00
#
_symmetry.space_group_name_H-M   'P 1'
#
loop_
_entity.id
_entity.type
_entity.pdbx_description
1 polymer ?
#
loop_
_entity_poly.entity_id
_entity_poly.type
_entity_poly.pdbx_seq_one_letter_code
_entity_poly.pdbx_strand_id
1 'polypeptide(L)'
;DTNAGSVLDGEDMDTAEIARQVKEQLIKHNIGQRVFGHYVLGLSQGSVSEILARPKPWNKLTIRGKEPFHKMRQFLADEQNILALRSIQGRQRGNITARVRTPEAGSDEAIKSILEQAKRELQVQKADLS
;
A
#
# COMPACT_ATOMS: atom_id res chain seq x y z
N ASP A 1 16.55 -29.34 12.00
CA ASP A 1 17.46 -28.63 11.06
C ASP A 1 16.67 -27.93 9.97
N THR A 2 16.48 -26.62 10.06
CA THR A 2 15.92 -25.84 8.95
C THR A 2 17.04 -24.98 8.39
N ASN A 3 17.61 -25.45 7.29
CA ASN A 3 18.64 -24.82 6.48
C ASN A 3 18.13 -23.46 5.94
N ALA A 4 18.31 -22.40 6.74
CA ALA A 4 17.94 -21.02 6.41
C ALA A 4 19.16 -20.16 6.05
N GLY A 5 20.21 -20.76 5.48
CA GLY A 5 21.43 -20.04 5.14
C GLY A 5 22.19 -20.69 4.01
N SER A 6 21.82 -20.41 2.75
CA SER A 6 22.66 -20.64 1.56
C SER A 6 22.06 -20.04 0.26
N VAL A 7 21.85 -18.71 0.19
CA VAL A 7 21.57 -18.05 -1.12
C VAL A 7 22.32 -16.74 -1.34
N LEU A 8 23.33 -16.41 -0.53
CA LEU A 8 23.93 -15.08 -0.56
C LEU A 8 25.05 -14.86 -1.59
N ASP A 9 25.54 -15.87 -2.32
CA ASP A 9 26.84 -15.71 -2.99
C ASP A 9 26.94 -15.95 -4.50
N GLY A 10 25.86 -16.31 -5.22
CA GLY A 10 26.04 -16.76 -6.62
C GLY A 10 24.99 -16.44 -7.67
N GLU A 11 23.81 -15.92 -7.33
CA GLU A 11 22.79 -15.64 -8.34
C GLU A 11 22.86 -14.18 -8.80
N ASP A 12 23.19 -13.97 -10.08
CA ASP A 12 22.84 -12.74 -10.79
C ASP A 12 21.32 -12.60 -10.73
N MET A 13 20.86 -11.58 -10.01
CA MET A 13 19.44 -11.41 -9.71
C MET A 13 18.87 -10.24 -10.51
N ASP A 14 17.77 -10.47 -11.22
CA ASP A 14 17.11 -9.40 -11.96
C ASP A 14 16.30 -8.51 -11.00
N THR A 15 16.93 -7.42 -10.56
CA THR A 15 16.35 -6.46 -9.63
C THR A 15 15.15 -5.74 -10.22
N ALA A 16 15.10 -5.56 -11.55
CA ALA A 16 13.99 -4.93 -12.23
C ALA A 16 12.76 -5.85 -12.22
N GLU A 17 12.96 -7.12 -12.53
CA GLU A 17 11.89 -8.11 -12.52
C GLU A 17 11.34 -8.35 -11.11
N ILE A 18 12.21 -8.44 -10.10
CA ILE A 18 11.77 -8.56 -8.70
C ILE A 18 10.93 -7.36 -8.27
N ALA A 19 11.40 -6.15 -8.55
CA ALA A 19 10.64 -4.94 -8.22
C ALA A 19 9.29 -4.92 -8.94
N ARG A 20 9.23 -5.39 -10.20
CA ARG A 20 7.99 -5.51 -10.97
C ARG A 20 7.01 -6.50 -10.32
N GLN A 21 7.47 -7.71 -10.01
CA GLN A 21 6.64 -8.75 -9.39
C GLN A 21 6.14 -8.34 -8.01
N VAL A 22 7.00 -7.73 -7.18
CA VAL A 22 6.57 -7.20 -5.87
C VAL A 22 5.48 -6.16 -6.06
N LYS A 23 5.66 -5.18 -6.95
CA LYS A 23 4.63 -4.17 -7.22
C LYS A 23 3.31 -4.80 -7.65
N GLU A 24 3.36 -5.78 -8.55
CA GLU A 24 2.18 -6.49 -9.03
C GLU A 24 1.46 -7.22 -7.91
N GLN A 25 2.17 -7.94 -7.04
CA GLN A 25 1.58 -8.62 -5.87
C GLN A 25 0.97 -7.63 -4.88
N LEU A 26 1.64 -6.50 -4.63
CA LEU A 26 1.11 -5.47 -3.76
C LEU A 26 -0.19 -4.87 -4.31
N ILE A 27 -0.25 -4.59 -5.61
CA ILE A 27 -1.46 -4.06 -6.26
C ILE A 27 -2.58 -5.12 -6.25
N LYS A 28 -2.28 -6.34 -6.69
CA LYS A 28 -3.24 -7.46 -6.77
C LYS A 28 -3.91 -7.77 -5.43
N HIS A 29 -3.16 -7.68 -4.33
CA HIS A 29 -3.68 -7.93 -2.98
C HIS A 29 -4.06 -6.65 -2.22
N ASN A 30 -4.02 -5.49 -2.89
CA ASN A 30 -4.35 -4.17 -2.35
C ASN A 30 -3.53 -3.79 -1.10
N ILE A 31 -2.24 -4.18 -1.08
CA ILE A 31 -1.27 -3.93 -0.02
C ILE A 31 -0.46 -2.67 -0.36
N GLY A 32 -0.33 -1.78 0.61
CA GLY A 32 0.44 -0.54 0.48
C GLY A 32 1.95 -0.78 0.61
N GLN A 33 2.72 -0.06 -0.20
CA GLN A 33 4.19 -0.11 -0.19
C GLN A 33 4.78 0.24 1.19
N ARG A 34 4.13 1.12 1.96
CA ARG A 34 4.58 1.48 3.31
C ARG A 34 4.58 0.27 4.26
N VAL A 35 3.52 -0.54 4.21
CA VAL A 35 3.39 -1.74 5.07
C VAL A 35 4.44 -2.76 4.64
N PHE A 36 4.52 -3.04 3.35
CA PHE A 36 5.55 -3.93 2.79
C PHE A 36 6.98 -3.49 3.16
N GLY A 37 7.29 -2.21 2.96
CA GLY A 37 8.59 -1.63 3.26
C GLY A 37 8.98 -1.75 4.72
N HIS A 38 8.04 -1.51 5.64
CA HIS A 38 8.28 -1.58 7.07
C HIS A 38 8.44 -3.03 7.56
N TYR A 39 7.56 -3.95 7.14
CA TYR A 39 7.50 -5.31 7.68
C TYR A 39 8.41 -6.31 6.97
N VAL A 40 8.67 -6.14 5.66
CA VAL A 40 9.50 -7.07 4.88
C VAL A 40 10.93 -6.54 4.75
N LEU A 41 11.08 -5.27 4.41
CA LEU A 41 12.38 -4.69 4.07
C LEU A 41 13.05 -3.99 5.25
N GLY A 42 12.28 -3.56 6.25
CA GLY A 42 12.78 -2.72 7.35
C GLY A 42 13.21 -1.33 6.90
N LEU A 43 12.63 -0.83 5.80
CA LEU A 43 13.00 0.44 5.17
C LEU A 43 11.91 1.49 5.33
N SER A 44 12.30 2.76 5.22
CA SER A 44 11.35 3.88 5.18
C SER A 44 10.54 3.86 3.88
N GLN A 45 9.35 4.46 3.90
CA GLN A 45 8.47 4.49 2.72
C GLN A 45 9.14 5.15 1.51
N GLY A 46 9.90 6.24 1.72
CA GLY A 46 10.63 6.91 0.65
C GLY A 46 11.67 6.00 -0.01
N SER A 47 12.48 5.30 0.78
CA SER A 47 13.48 4.36 0.26
C SER A 47 12.85 3.20 -0.50
N VAL A 48 11.72 2.68 -0.01
CA VAL A 48 11.01 1.57 -0.65
C VAL A 48 10.41 2.03 -1.98
N SER A 49 9.84 3.23 -2.01
CA SER A 49 9.33 3.84 -3.24
C SER A 49 10.43 4.00 -4.28
N GLU A 50 11.61 4.49 -3.90
CA GLU A 50 12.75 4.65 -4.81
C GLU A 50 13.21 3.30 -5.37
N ILE A 51 13.39 2.30 -4.51
CA ILE A 51 13.84 0.96 -4.92
C ILE A 51 12.83 0.31 -5.87
N LEU A 52 11.53 0.44 -5.63
CA LEU A 52 10.49 -0.13 -6.49
C LEU A 52 10.27 0.68 -7.78
N ALA A 53 10.47 2.00 -7.75
CA ALA A 53 10.31 2.87 -8.91
C ALA A 53 11.51 2.75 -9.87
N ARG A 54 12.73 2.71 -9.33
CA ARG A 54 13.99 2.71 -10.10
C ARG A 54 14.99 1.72 -9.47
N PRO A 55 14.75 0.40 -9.59
CA PRO A 55 15.67 -0.59 -9.07
C PRO A 55 17.03 -0.48 -9.77
N LYS A 56 18.10 -0.34 -8.98
CA LYS A 56 19.47 -0.35 -9.51
C LYS A 56 19.85 -1.76 -9.98
N PRO A 57 20.68 -1.91 -11.02
CA PRO A 57 21.15 -3.22 -11.47
C PRO A 57 21.91 -3.95 -10.35
N TRP A 58 21.77 -5.28 -10.26
CA TRP A 58 22.41 -6.10 -9.23
C TRP A 58 23.91 -5.86 -9.08
N ASN A 59 24.61 -5.78 -10.21
CA ASN A 59 26.06 -5.58 -10.28
C ASN A 59 26.51 -4.17 -9.84
N LYS A 60 25.58 -3.24 -9.63
CA LYS A 60 25.84 -1.87 -9.13
C LYS A 60 25.40 -1.68 -7.68
N LEU A 61 24.88 -2.72 -7.02
CA LEU A 61 24.48 -2.66 -5.62
C LEU A 61 25.65 -3.00 -4.70
N THR A 62 25.74 -2.28 -3.58
CA THR A 62 26.62 -2.67 -2.47
C THR A 62 26.08 -3.93 -1.80
N ILE A 63 26.92 -4.64 -1.06
CA ILE A 63 26.51 -5.85 -0.29
C ILE A 63 25.26 -5.56 0.56
N ARG A 64 25.22 -4.42 1.26
CA ARG A 64 24.04 -4.00 2.04
C ARG A 64 22.84 -3.61 1.17
N GLY A 65 23.08 -3.06 -0.03
CA GLY A 65 22.04 -2.69 -0.99
C GLY A 65 21.38 -3.88 -1.68
N LYS A 66 22.00 -5.07 -1.62
CA LYS A 66 21.47 -6.33 -2.15
C LYS A 66 20.46 -6.99 -1.21
N GLU A 67 20.59 -6.77 0.11
CA GLU A 67 19.73 -7.36 1.15
C GLU A 67 18.21 -7.15 0.91
N PRO A 68 17.72 -5.95 0.51
CA PRO A 68 16.30 -5.75 0.22
C PRO A 68 15.80 -6.64 -0.92
N PHE A 69 16.59 -6.88 -1.96
CA PHE A 69 16.18 -7.70 -3.10
C PHE A 69 16.13 -9.18 -2.75
N HIS A 70 17.03 -9.67 -1.90
CA HIS A 70 16.92 -11.03 -1.36
C HIS A 70 15.63 -11.19 -0.54
N LYS A 71 15.32 -10.22 0.33
CA LYS A 71 14.08 -10.21 1.11
C LYS A 71 12.84 -10.15 0.20
N MET A 72 12.87 -9.35 -0.87
CA MET A 72 11.82 -9.33 -1.88
C MET A 72 11.65 -10.69 -2.57
N ARG A 73 12.76 -11.35 -2.96
CA ARG A 73 12.71 -12.66 -3.62
C ARG A 73 12.18 -13.74 -2.69
N GLN A 74 12.56 -13.71 -1.41
CA GLN A 74 12.01 -14.58 -0.38
C GLN A 74 10.52 -14.31 -0.13
N PHE A 75 10.12 -13.04 -0.11
CA PHE A 75 8.72 -12.64 0.02
C PHE A 75 7.87 -13.20 -1.12
N LEU A 76 8.36 -13.15 -2.36
CA LEU A 76 7.67 -13.68 -3.55
C LEU A 76 7.64 -15.22 -3.58
N ALA A 77 8.57 -15.90 -2.89
CA ALA A 77 8.65 -17.36 -2.90
C ALA A 77 7.53 -18.03 -2.09
N ASP A 78 6.88 -17.31 -1.16
CA ASP A 78 5.82 -17.84 -0.32
C ASP A 78 4.62 -16.88 -0.25
N GLU A 79 3.49 -17.34 -0.79
CA GLU A 79 2.23 -16.60 -0.83
C GLU A 79 1.68 -16.26 0.57
N GLN A 80 2.02 -17.05 1.60
CA GLN A 80 1.63 -16.75 2.98
C GLN A 80 2.17 -15.40 3.45
N ASN A 81 3.33 -14.95 2.93
CA ASN A 81 3.87 -13.64 3.25
C ASN A 81 2.93 -12.51 2.76
N ILE A 82 2.37 -12.66 1.56
CA ILE A 82 1.43 -11.71 0.96
C ILE A 82 0.14 -11.66 1.77
N LEU A 83 -0.40 -12.83 2.14
CA LEU A 83 -1.61 -12.94 2.95
C LEU A 83 -1.42 -12.36 4.36
N ALA A 84 -0.26 -12.60 4.98
CA ALA A 84 0.09 -12.03 6.27
C ALA A 84 0.12 -10.50 6.23
N LEU A 85 0.76 -9.90 5.21
CA LEU A 85 0.75 -8.44 5.04
C LEU A 85 -0.64 -7.87 4.80
N ARG A 86 -1.47 -8.54 4.00
CA ARG A 86 -2.87 -8.15 3.80
C ARG A 86 -3.64 -8.14 5.12
N SER A 87 -3.45 -9.16 5.95
CA SER A 87 -4.08 -9.26 7.28
C SER A 87 -3.61 -8.15 8.23
N ILE A 88 -2.30 -7.89 8.27
CA ILE A 88 -1.70 -6.81 9.08
C ILE A 88 -2.24 -5.45 8.65
N GLN A 89 -2.29 -5.18 7.34
CA GLN A 89 -2.86 -3.96 6.83
C GLN A 89 -4.36 -3.85 7.14
N GLY A 90 -5.12 -4.94 7.04
CA GLY A 90 -6.53 -4.99 7.41
C GLY A 90 -6.78 -4.56 8.86
N ARG A 91 -5.93 -5.00 9.79
CA ARG A 91 -5.95 -4.54 11.19
C ARG A 91 -5.61 -3.06 11.31
N GLN A 92 -4.56 -2.58 10.64
CA GLN A 92 -4.18 -1.16 10.66
C GLN A 92 -5.27 -0.25 10.06
N ARG A 93 -6.00 -0.72 9.04
CA ARG A 93 -7.14 0.01 8.44
C ARG A 93 -8.40 -0.06 9.31
N GLY A 94 -8.60 -1.16 10.04
CA GLY A 94 -9.66 -1.29 11.04
C GLY A 94 -9.51 -0.29 12.20
N ASN A 95 -8.28 0.10 12.53
CA ASN A 95 -8.01 1.02 13.64
C ASN A 95 -8.16 2.51 13.28
N ILE A 96 -8.20 2.87 11.98
CA ILE A 96 -8.44 4.25 11.54
C ILE A 96 -9.94 4.53 11.41
N THR A 97 -10.77 3.51 11.14
CA THR A 97 -12.24 3.68 11.02
C THR A 97 -13.05 3.19 12.21
N ALA A 98 -12.44 2.61 13.25
CA ALA A 98 -13.14 2.23 14.49
C ALA A 98 -13.55 3.42 15.39
N ARG A 99 -13.73 4.61 14.81
CA ARG A 99 -14.50 5.72 15.41
C ARG A 99 -15.64 6.23 14.53
N VAL A 100 -15.79 5.78 13.29
CA VAL A 100 -16.85 6.27 12.39
C VAL A 100 -17.37 5.15 11.50
N ARG A 101 -18.01 4.14 12.10
CA ARG A 101 -19.02 3.33 11.44
C ARG A 101 -20.09 2.90 12.45
N THR A 102 -20.80 3.88 12.99
CA THR A 102 -22.24 3.69 13.14
C THR A 102 -22.84 3.78 11.74
N PRO A 103 -23.64 2.81 11.27
CA PRO A 103 -24.47 3.01 10.10
C PRO A 103 -25.62 3.92 10.51
N GLU A 104 -25.35 5.24 10.60
CA GLU A 104 -26.41 6.21 10.88
C GLU A 104 -27.07 6.58 9.56
N ALA A 105 -28.09 5.81 9.20
CA ALA A 105 -28.94 5.98 8.02
C ALA A 105 -29.60 7.38 7.92
N GLY A 106 -29.44 8.26 8.91
CA GLY A 106 -29.91 9.65 8.87
C GLY A 106 -28.93 10.66 8.27
N SER A 107 -27.63 10.36 8.17
CA SER A 107 -26.64 11.32 7.68
C SER A 107 -26.82 11.64 6.20
N ASP A 108 -27.13 10.64 5.37
CA ASP A 108 -27.37 10.85 3.93
C ASP A 108 -28.65 11.67 3.66
N GLU A 109 -29.70 11.54 4.48
CA GLU A 109 -30.89 12.37 4.36
C GLU A 109 -30.66 13.81 4.82
N ALA A 110 -29.91 14.01 5.92
CA ALA A 110 -29.55 15.34 6.39
C ALA A 110 -28.71 16.10 5.35
N ILE A 111 -27.75 15.42 4.71
CA ILE A 111 -26.93 16.01 3.65
C ILE A 111 -27.80 16.41 2.45
N LYS A 112 -28.74 15.56 2.03
CA LYS A 112 -29.69 15.88 0.95
C LYS A 112 -30.55 17.08 1.29
N SER A 113 -31.10 17.14 2.50
CA SER A 113 -31.95 18.24 2.96
C SER A 113 -31.20 19.59 2.96
N ILE A 114 -29.96 19.61 3.44
CA ILE A 114 -29.11 20.81 3.43
C ILE A 114 -28.83 21.29 2.00
N LEU A 115 -28.51 20.37 1.07
CA LEU A 115 -28.28 20.70 -0.33
C LEU A 115 -29.53 21.26 -1.02
N GLU A 116 -30.70 20.68 -0.72
CA GLU A 116 -31.95 21.08 -1.33
C GLU A 116 -32.41 22.47 -0.83
N GLN A 117 -32.20 22.75 0.46
CA GLN A 117 -32.47 24.06 1.04
C GLN A 117 -31.57 25.14 0.43
N ALA A 118 -30.28 24.88 0.29
CA ALA A 118 -29.35 25.81 -0.37
C ALA A 118 -29.74 26.09 -1.83
N LYS A 119 -30.22 25.07 -2.56
CA LYS A 119 -30.69 25.21 -3.96
C LYS A 119 -31.95 26.07 -4.06
N ARG A 120 -32.85 25.98 -3.09
CA ARG A 120 -34.08 26.79 -3.03
C ARG A 120 -33.77 28.25 -2.72
N GLU A 121 -32.88 28.52 -1.77
CA GLU A 121 -32.48 29.90 -1.43
C GLU A 121 -31.79 30.62 -2.60
N LEU A 122 -30.93 29.91 -3.35
CA LEU A 122 -30.32 30.47 -4.58
C LEU A 122 -31.33 30.78 -5.68
N GLN A 123 -32.42 30.02 -5.79
CA GLN A 123 -33.50 30.31 -6.75
C GLN A 123 -34.37 31.48 -6.30
N VAL A 124 -34.63 31.63 -5.00
CA VAL A 124 -35.38 32.76 -4.46
C VAL A 124 -34.63 34.08 -4.66
N GLN A 125 -33.32 34.12 -4.42
CA GLN A 125 -32.49 35.31 -4.69
C GLN A 125 -32.47 35.69 -6.16
N LYS A 126 -32.54 34.71 -7.08
CA LYS A 126 -32.55 34.97 -8.53
C LYS A 126 -33.92 35.48 -9.03
N ALA A 127 -35.00 35.20 -8.31
CA ALA A 127 -36.34 35.69 -8.61
C ALA A 127 -36.60 37.10 -8.06
N ASP A 128 -35.95 37.49 -6.96
CA ASP A 128 -36.04 38.84 -6.37
C ASP A 128 -35.26 39.92 -7.17
N LEU A 129 -34.32 39.48 -8.02
CA LEU A 129 -33.47 40.31 -8.89
C LEU A 129 -34.00 40.45 -10.34
N SER A 130 -35.22 39.97 -10.63
CA SER A 130 -35.86 40.06 -11.97
C SER A 130 -37.09 40.96 -11.98
#